data_AF-A0A2A2DKN3-F1
#
_entry.id   AF-A0A2A2DKN3-F1
#
_cell.length_a   1.000
_cell.length_b   1.000
_cell.length_c   1.000
_cell.angle_alpha   90.00
_cell.angle_beta   90.00
_cell.angle_gamma   90.00
#
_symmetry.space_group_name_H-M   'P 1'
#
loop_
_entity.id
_entity.type
_entity.pdbx_description
1 polymer ?
#
loop_
_entity_poly.entity_id
_entity_poly.type
_entity_poly.pdbx_seq_one_letter_code
_entity_poly.pdbx_strand_id
1 'polypeptide(L)'
;MAYFILTLLERQAGNRAQACVQFMIDRAVLNRVGELSTEKGSALTARKAKSTDFDELSHLDQEWLERAVKRLIFRLGEQASGHPLEPITLDNVERF
;
A
#
# COMPACT_ATOMS: atom_id res chain seq x y z
N MET A 1 7.21 0.82 -7.71
CA MET A 1 5.81 0.77 -8.22
C MET A 1 4.76 0.87 -7.12
N ALA A 2 4.94 0.27 -5.94
CA ALA A 2 3.96 0.35 -4.85
C ALA A 2 3.53 1.77 -4.45
N TYR A 3 4.46 2.73 -4.45
CA TYR A 3 4.14 4.13 -4.15
C TYR A 3 3.14 4.75 -5.14
N PHE A 4 3.19 4.37 -6.42
CA PHE A 4 2.26 4.87 -7.43
C PHE A 4 0.81 4.48 -7.12
N ILE A 5 0.56 3.21 -6.76
CA ILE A 5 -0.79 2.74 -6.41
C ILE A 5 -1.32 3.45 -5.17
N LEU A 6 -0.47 3.65 -4.15
CA LEU A 6 -0.83 4.44 -2.97
C LEU A 6 -1.25 5.86 -3.36
N THR A 7 -0.45 6.54 -4.19
CA THR A 7 -0.78 7.91 -4.64
C THR A 7 -2.00 7.96 -5.55
N LEU A 8 -2.29 6.91 -6.31
CA LEU A 8 -3.48 6.83 -7.16
C LEU A 8 -4.75 6.75 -6.32
N LEU A 9 -4.77 5.89 -5.29
CA LEU A 9 -5.87 5.79 -4.32
C LEU A 9 -6.11 7.12 -3.61
N GLU A 10 -5.03 7.74 -3.12
CA GLU A 10 -5.09 9.05 -2.47
C GLU A 10 -5.60 10.14 -3.40
N ARG A 11 -5.17 10.15 -4.67
CA ARG A 11 -5.63 11.13 -5.66
C ARG A 11 -7.11 10.96 -6.01
N GLN A 12 -7.61 9.73 -6.10
CA GLN A 12 -9.03 9.48 -6.37
C GLN A 12 -9.92 9.85 -5.17
N ALA A 13 -9.45 9.61 -3.95
CA ALA A 13 -10.23 9.88 -2.74
C ALA A 13 -10.02 11.28 -2.13
N GLY A 14 -8.95 11.97 -2.52
CA GLY A 14 -8.53 13.29 -2.02
C GLY A 14 -7.37 13.22 -1.04
N ASN A 15 -7.37 12.27 -0.12
CA ASN A 15 -6.25 11.99 0.79
C ASN A 15 -6.29 10.55 1.31
N ARG A 16 -5.29 10.16 2.11
CA ARG A 16 -5.19 8.79 2.66
C ARG A 16 -6.36 8.40 3.56
N ALA A 17 -6.84 9.31 4.41
CA ALA A 17 -7.96 9.01 5.31
C ALA A 17 -9.25 8.78 4.51
N GLN A 18 -9.48 9.59 3.48
CA GLN A 18 -10.59 9.41 2.56
C GLN A 18 -10.45 8.12 1.74
N ALA A 19 -9.23 7.76 1.32
CA ALA A 19 -8.98 6.51 0.60
C ALA A 19 -9.31 5.28 1.46
N CYS A 20 -9.01 5.31 2.76
CA CYS A 20 -9.36 4.24 3.69
C CYS A 20 -10.89 4.00 3.72
N VAL A 21 -11.66 5.09 3.76
CA VAL A 21 -13.13 5.04 3.78
C VAL A 21 -13.67 4.60 2.43
N GLN A 22 -13.28 5.26 1.35
CA GLN A 22 -13.82 5.05 0.01
C GLN A 22 -13.55 3.63 -0.51
N PHE A 23 -12.35 3.10 -0.21
CA PHE A 23 -11.95 1.78 -0.69
C PHE A 23 -12.03 0.71 0.39
N MET A 24 -12.58 0.99 1.58
CA MET A 24 -12.66 0.05 2.71
C MET A 24 -11.32 -0.65 3.01
N ILE A 25 -10.29 0.16 3.20
CA ILE A 25 -8.91 -0.28 3.46
C ILE A 25 -8.50 0.24 4.82
N ASP A 26 -7.98 -0.63 5.67
CA ASP A 26 -7.42 -0.22 6.94
C ASP A 26 -6.20 0.69 6.72
N ARG A 27 -6.13 1.76 7.50
CA ARG A 27 -5.05 2.74 7.45
C ARG A 27 -3.69 2.10 7.68
N ALA A 28 -3.63 1.05 8.50
CA ALA A 28 -2.41 0.30 8.76
C ALA A 28 -1.80 -0.29 7.48
N VAL A 29 -2.64 -0.77 6.55
CA VAL A 29 -2.21 -1.31 5.25
C VAL A 29 -1.57 -0.21 4.40
N LEU A 30 -2.27 0.92 4.22
CA LEU A 30 -1.75 2.04 3.41
C LEU A 30 -0.47 2.66 4.00
N ASN A 31 -0.37 2.71 5.33
CA ASN A 31 0.84 3.15 6.01
C ASN A 31 2.01 2.18 5.74
N ARG A 32 1.79 0.87 5.92
CA ARG A 32 2.83 -0.14 5.66
C ARG A 32 3.30 -0.12 4.21
N VAL A 33 2.38 0.01 3.24
CA VAL A 33 2.75 0.20 1.83
C VAL A 33 3.59 1.46 1.64
N GLY A 34 3.20 2.58 2.26
CA GLY A 34 3.95 3.84 2.21
C GLY A 34 5.36 3.73 2.79
N GLU A 35 5.50 3.09 3.94
CA GLU A 35 6.78 2.85 4.62
C GLU A 35 7.70 1.98 3.75
N LEU A 36 7.25 0.79 3.35
CA LEU A 36 8.05 -0.13 2.56
C LEU A 36 8.41 0.43 1.18
N SER A 37 7.55 1.25 0.58
CA SER A 37 7.78 1.81 -0.76
C SER A 37 8.59 3.10 -0.79
N THR A 38 8.86 3.72 0.36
CA THR A 38 9.57 5.01 0.40
C THR A 38 10.72 5.09 1.39
N GLU A 39 10.67 4.33 2.47
CA GLU A 39 11.61 4.44 3.60
C GLU A 39 12.59 3.26 3.66
N LYS A 40 12.24 2.10 3.08
CA LYS A 40 13.10 0.91 3.01
C LYS A 40 13.91 0.88 1.71
N GLY A 41 15.18 0.47 1.82
CA GLY A 41 16.14 0.46 0.71
C GLY A 41 17.51 0.99 1.12
N SER A 42 18.51 0.79 0.24
CA SER A 42 19.85 1.34 0.40
C SER A 42 19.86 2.87 0.23
N ALA A 43 20.99 3.51 0.51
CA ALA A 43 21.24 4.93 0.22
C ALA A 43 20.89 5.35 -1.22
N LEU A 44 20.94 4.40 -2.16
CA LEU A 44 20.71 4.64 -3.58
C LEU A 44 19.27 4.33 -4.00
N THR A 45 18.50 3.62 -3.18
CA THR A 45 17.17 3.09 -3.57
C THR A 45 16.02 3.56 -2.67
N ALA A 46 16.31 3.97 -1.43
CA ALA A 46 15.32 4.59 -0.55
C ALA A 46 14.96 5.99 -1.05
N ARG A 47 13.65 6.29 -1.16
CA ARG A 47 13.16 7.60 -1.63
C ARG A 47 13.20 8.67 -0.53
N LYS A 48 13.17 8.26 0.73
CA LYS A 48 13.18 9.14 1.90
C LYS A 48 14.24 8.67 2.90
N ALA A 49 15.15 9.57 3.27
CA ALA A 49 16.10 9.35 4.36
C ALA A 49 15.42 9.67 5.70
N LYS A 50 14.81 8.67 6.33
CA LYS A 50 14.13 8.83 7.63
C LYS A 50 14.91 8.21 8.79
N SER A 51 15.93 7.40 8.49
CA SER A 51 16.83 6.73 9.43
C SER A 51 18.28 6.94 8.98
N THR A 52 19.21 7.07 9.92
CA THR A 52 20.67 7.04 9.69
C THR A 52 21.16 5.68 9.18
N ASP A 53 20.41 4.62 9.51
CA ASP A 53 20.68 3.26 9.05
C ASP A 53 19.68 2.90 7.94
N PHE A 54 20.21 2.55 6.78
CA PHE A 54 19.43 2.04 5.66
C PHE A 54 18.97 0.62 5.98
N ASP A 55 17.71 0.49 6.40
CA ASP A 55 17.09 -0.82 6.48
C ASP A 55 16.76 -1.29 5.07
N GLU A 56 17.52 -2.28 4.59
CA GLU A 56 17.20 -2.97 3.35
C GLU A 56 15.79 -3.57 3.42
N LEU A 57 15.11 -3.56 2.29
CA LEU A 57 13.81 -4.20 2.16
C LEU A 57 14.03 -5.72 2.22
N SER A 58 13.58 -6.35 3.30
CA SER A 58 13.71 -7.80 3.46
C SER A 58 12.90 -8.53 2.38
N HIS A 59 13.28 -9.78 2.06
CA HIS A 59 12.53 -10.62 1.12
C HIS A 59 11.06 -10.78 1.53
N LEU A 60 10.78 -10.95 2.84
CA LEU A 60 9.43 -11.05 3.37
C LEU A 60 8.63 -9.76 3.14
N ASP A 61 9.24 -8.60 3.38
CA ASP A 61 8.60 -7.31 3.13
C ASP A 61 8.35 -7.06 1.64
N GLN A 62 9.27 -7.50 0.78
CA GLN A 62 9.11 -7.41 -0.67
C GLN A 62 7.93 -8.27 -1.15
N GLU A 63 7.83 -9.52 -0.70
CA GLU A 63 6.72 -10.41 -1.04
C GLU A 63 5.38 -9.86 -0.53
N TRP A 64 5.35 -9.39 0.71
CA TRP A 64 4.16 -8.76 1.29
C TRP A 64 3.74 -7.53 0.48
N LEU A 65 4.69 -6.67 0.12
CA LEU A 65 4.43 -5.46 -0.67
C LEU A 65 3.88 -5.79 -2.06
N GLU A 66 4.39 -6.83 -2.70
CA GLU A 66 3.89 -7.28 -4.00
C GLU A 66 2.44 -7.79 -3.91
N ARG A 67 2.13 -8.60 -2.88
CA ARG A 67 0.75 -9.09 -2.62
C ARG A 67 -0.20 -7.93 -2.34
N ALA A 68 0.22 -7.00 -1.48
CA ALA A 68 -0.56 -5.81 -1.15
C ALA A 68 -0.85 -4.96 -2.39
N VAL A 69 0.15 -4.71 -3.24
CA VAL A 69 -0.04 -3.96 -4.50
C VAL A 69 -1.07 -4.63 -5.40
N LYS A 70 -0.98 -5.95 -5.59
CA LYS A 70 -1.96 -6.69 -6.40
C LYS A 70 -3.36 -6.58 -5.81
N ARG A 71 -3.52 -6.76 -4.49
CA ARG A 71 -4.83 -6.65 -3.84
C ARG A 71 -5.44 -5.26 -3.97
N LEU A 72 -4.63 -4.21 -3.87
CA LEU A 72 -5.05 -2.82 -4.07
C LEU A 72 -5.50 -2.55 -5.52
N ILE A 73 -4.85 -3.16 -6.52
CA ILE A 73 -5.28 -3.07 -7.92
C ILE A 73 -6.64 -3.75 -8.09
N PHE A 74 -6.83 -4.95 -7.52
CA PHE A 74 -8.14 -5.62 -7.55
C PHE A 74 -9.22 -4.79 -6.85
N ARG A 75 -8.89 -4.13 -5.73
CA ARG A 75 -9.81 -3.23 -5.03
C ARG A 75 -10.31 -2.07 -5.89
N LEU A 76 -9.44 -1.48 -6.71
CA LEU A 76 -9.88 -0.47 -7.68
C LEU A 76 -10.90 -1.03 -8.67
N GLY A 77 -10.70 -2.28 -9.13
CA GLY A 77 -11.65 -2.98 -10.00
C GLY A 77 -12.98 -3.31 -9.33
N GLU A 78 -12.95 -3.85 -8.10
CA GLU A 78 -14.15 -4.16 -7.30
C GLU A 78 -14.99 -2.89 -7.06
N GLN A 79 -14.33 -1.78 -6.73
CA GLN A 79 -15.00 -0.49 -6.49
C GLN A 79 -15.60 0.06 -7.79
N ALA A 80 -14.88 0.00 -8.91
CA ALA A 80 -15.36 0.49 -10.20
C ALA A 80 -16.53 -0.32 -10.77
N SER A 81 -16.62 -1.61 -10.41
CA SER A 81 -17.69 -2.51 -10.84
C SER A 81 -18.92 -2.49 -9.91
N GLY A 82 -18.85 -1.77 -8.79
CA GLY A 82 -19.95 -1.66 -7.83
C GLY A 82 -20.16 -2.92 -6.97
N HIS A 83 -19.16 -3.81 -6.89
CA HIS A 83 -19.21 -4.94 -5.97
C HIS A 83 -19.18 -4.48 -4.51
N PRO A 84 -19.88 -5.17 -3.59
CA PRO A 84 -19.69 -4.94 -2.17
C PRO A 84 -18.23 -5.20 -1.81
N LEU A 85 -17.60 -4.24 -1.15
CA LEU A 85 -16.20 -4.34 -0.76
C LEU A 85 -16.12 -5.09 0.58
N GLU A 86 -15.11 -5.93 0.76
CA GLU A 86 -14.74 -6.45 2.07
C GLU A 86 -13.59 -5.63 2.67
N PRO A 87 -13.52 -5.39 3.98
CA PRO A 87 -12.42 -4.65 4.58
C PRO A 87 -11.06 -5.31 4.30
N ILE A 88 -10.10 -4.55 3.77
CA ILE A 88 -8.70 -5.00 3.66
C ILE A 88 -7.97 -4.58 4.93
N THR A 89 -7.45 -5.54 5.69
CA THR A 89 -6.65 -5.36 6.90
C THR A 89 -5.27 -5.98 6.71
N LEU A 90 -4.36 -5.76 7.66
CA LEU A 90 -3.04 -6.42 7.62
C LEU A 90 -3.14 -7.95 7.61
N ASP A 91 -4.19 -8.53 8.21
CA ASP A 91 -4.36 -9.98 8.34
C ASP A 91 -4.90 -10.66 7.08
N ASN A 92 -5.50 -9.89 6.16
CA ASN A 92 -6.18 -10.44 4.98
C ASN A 92 -5.72 -9.83 3.65
N VAL A 93 -4.74 -8.93 3.67
CA VAL A 93 -4.21 -8.24 2.48
C VAL A 93 -3.69 -9.19 1.40
N GLU A 94 -3.36 -10.43 1.79
CA GLU A 94 -2.85 -11.48 0.90
C GLU A 94 -3.95 -12.35 0.27
N ARG A 95 -5.22 -12.19 0.66
CA ARG A 95 -6.35 -12.97 0.13
C ARG A 95 -6.90 -12.32 -1.14
N PHE A 96 -7.06 -13.10 -2.20
CA PHE A 96 -7.64 -12.70 -3.48
C PHE A 96 -9.02 -13.32 -3.67
#